data_AF-A0A9X7MYF2-F1
#
_entry.id   AF-A0A9X7MYF2-F1
#
_cell.length_a   1.000
_cell.length_b   1.000
_cell.length_c   1.000
_cell.angle_alpha   90.00
_cell.angle_beta   90.00
_cell.angle_gamma   90.00
#
_symmetry.space_group_name_H-M   'P 1'
#
loop_
_entity.id
_entity.type
_entity.pdbx_description
1 polymer ?
#
loop_
_entity_poly.entity_id
_entity_poly.type
_entity_poly.pdbx_seq_one_letter_code
_entity_poly.pdbx_strand_id
1 'polypeptide(L)'
;MLTPLGFLQRLRLRTRLALGFGGILLLALFLGLYGLHVQRQQIEQINVIYEKEMLGLSHIEAARVALAGMGRSIRQFVLAADENGRAQAVKQFNEVRSNLREEIELARPLIYRTSAQQGLVRFEAAYEEYQDQIKHVLELNDQPIRHGQATDLGAIALLSSTALQRPGEVANQALAEVAQVKRQGADLEVNLATERFYRSVQLTIWLLVLGLGGGVLFGILISQSIRRPADQLRFSVDALSKGELDVQVPFQDYPNEVGEMARAITALQSEAQQMADQRWVKTQVATLSGQMQSVAGSSELGDRTLAALAPLLALRRASLHIHAQDSEELVLLGSYAAPPDLPGACPWARA
;
A
#
# COMPACT_ATOMS: atom_id res chain seq x y z
N MET A 1 -15.83 26.58 1.16
CA MET A 1 -14.88 25.44 1.25
C MET A 1 -15.40 24.32 0.36
N LEU A 2 -14.63 23.88 -0.64
CA LEU A 2 -15.02 22.77 -1.50
C LEU A 2 -14.98 21.47 -0.69
N THR A 3 -16.09 20.71 -0.68
CA THR A 3 -16.07 19.35 -0.11
C THR A 3 -15.14 18.46 -0.93
N PRO A 4 -14.54 17.41 -0.34
CA PRO A 4 -13.66 16.49 -1.09
C PRO A 4 -14.36 15.89 -2.32
N LEU A 5 -15.67 15.64 -2.22
CA LEU A 5 -16.50 15.19 -3.34
C LEU A 5 -16.62 16.27 -4.44
N GLY A 6 -16.86 17.53 -4.07
CA GLY A 6 -16.95 18.65 -5.03
C GLY A 6 -15.64 18.93 -5.75
N PHE A 7 -14.49 18.76 -5.07
CA PHE A 7 -13.18 18.82 -5.71
C PHE A 7 -13.00 17.69 -6.74
N LEU A 8 -13.29 16.45 -6.36
CA LEU A 8 -13.19 15.29 -7.27
C LEU A 8 -14.09 15.45 -8.50
N GLN A 9 -15.30 15.99 -8.32
CA GLN A 9 -16.26 16.20 -9.40
C GLN A 9 -15.78 17.18 -10.48
N ARG A 10 -14.88 18.12 -10.16
CA ARG A 10 -14.35 19.11 -11.12
C ARG A 10 -13.16 18.58 -11.93
N LEU A 11 -12.50 17.51 -11.47
CA LEU A 11 -11.40 16.89 -12.21
C LEU A 11 -11.89 16.18 -13.48
N ARG A 12 -11.02 16.01 -14.48
CA ARG A 12 -11.30 15.17 -15.64
C ARG A 12 -11.48 13.70 -15.24
N LEU A 13 -12.36 12.97 -15.94
CA LEU A 13 -12.67 11.57 -15.65
C LEU A 13 -11.42 10.70 -15.66
N ARG A 14 -10.54 10.88 -16.67
CA ARG A 14 -9.26 10.16 -16.77
C ARG A 14 -8.39 10.37 -15.53
N THR A 15 -8.28 11.60 -15.05
CA THR A 15 -7.46 11.95 -13.88
C THR A 15 -8.03 11.32 -12.60
N ARG A 16 -9.36 11.33 -12.43
CA ARG A 16 -10.02 10.68 -11.28
C ARG A 16 -9.73 9.18 -11.23
N LEU A 17 -9.89 8.50 -12.36
CA LEU A 17 -9.63 7.06 -12.45
C LEU A 17 -8.14 6.74 -12.27
N ALA A 18 -7.25 7.52 -12.89
CA ALA A 18 -5.81 7.35 -12.73
C ALA A 18 -5.35 7.53 -11.27
N LEU A 19 -5.90 8.50 -10.54
CA LEU A 19 -5.63 8.68 -9.12
C LEU A 19 -6.14 7.51 -8.28
N GLY A 20 -7.36 7.03 -8.56
CA GLY A 20 -7.94 5.89 -7.85
C GLY A 20 -7.15 4.59 -8.05
N PHE A 21 -7.00 4.15 -9.31
CA PHE A 21 -6.28 2.93 -9.63
C PHE A 21 -4.78 3.05 -9.34
N GLY A 22 -4.17 4.18 -9.68
CA GLY A 22 -2.75 4.45 -9.41
C GLY A 22 -2.45 4.45 -7.92
N GLY A 23 -3.33 5.03 -7.09
CA GLY A 23 -3.19 4.99 -5.63
C GLY A 23 -3.23 3.57 -5.07
N ILE A 24 -4.16 2.73 -5.53
CA ILE A 24 -4.25 1.32 -5.12
C ILE A 24 -3.00 0.54 -5.55
N LEU A 25 -2.54 0.73 -6.79
CA LEU A 25 -1.34 0.07 -7.31
C LEU A 25 -0.08 0.49 -6.55
N LEU A 26 0.07 1.79 -6.25
CA LEU A 26 1.19 2.30 -5.46
C LEU A 26 1.16 1.74 -4.03
N LEU A 27 -0.03 1.66 -3.41
CA LEU A 27 -0.19 1.06 -2.09
C LEU A 27 0.18 -0.43 -2.10
N ALA A 28 -0.28 -1.18 -3.11
CA ALA A 28 0.07 -2.59 -3.27
C ALA A 28 1.58 -2.78 -3.47
N LEU A 29 2.20 -1.95 -4.31
CA LEU A 29 3.65 -1.96 -4.52
C LEU A 29 4.40 -1.64 -3.22
N PHE A 30 3.97 -0.62 -2.49
CA PHE A 30 4.57 -0.23 -1.21
C PHE A 30 4.48 -1.36 -0.19
N LEU A 31 3.32 -1.99 -0.04
CA LEU A 31 3.12 -3.16 0.83
C LEU A 31 4.03 -4.33 0.43
N GLY A 32 4.15 -4.60 -0.87
CA GLY A 32 5.04 -5.64 -1.39
C GLY A 32 6.51 -5.37 -1.07
N LEU A 33 6.98 -4.14 -1.33
CA LEU A 33 8.36 -3.72 -1.03
C LEU A 33 8.66 -3.75 0.48
N TYR A 34 7.70 -3.30 1.30
CA TYR A 34 7.82 -3.37 2.75
C TYR A 34 7.91 -4.81 3.24
N GLY A 35 7.07 -5.72 2.71
CA GLY A 35 7.12 -7.15 3.02
C GLY A 35 8.48 -7.77 2.69
N LEU A 36 9.04 -7.46 1.53
CA LEU A 36 10.38 -7.90 1.14
C LEU A 36 11.48 -7.37 2.07
N HIS A 37 11.36 -6.11 2.51
CA HIS A 37 12.29 -5.51 3.46
C HIS A 37 12.27 -6.24 4.81
N VAL A 38 11.08 -6.49 5.37
CA VAL A 38 10.89 -7.23 6.62
C VAL A 38 11.45 -8.66 6.50
N GLN A 39 11.20 -9.33 5.38
CA GLN A 39 11.70 -10.69 5.14
C GLN A 39 13.24 -10.74 5.07
N ARG A 40 13.88 -9.77 4.40
CA ARG A 40 15.35 -9.68 4.38
C ARG A 40 15.92 -9.50 5.78
N GLN A 41 15.32 -8.63 6.58
CA GLN A 41 15.74 -8.39 7.96
C GLN A 41 15.60 -9.65 8.84
N GLN A 42 14.57 -10.47 8.62
CA GLN A 42 14.41 -11.75 9.33
C GLN A 42 15.50 -12.76 8.95
N ILE A 43 15.85 -12.86 7.66
CA ILE A 43 16.91 -13.77 7.21
C ILE A 43 18.25 -13.39 7.83
N GLU A 44 18.58 -12.10 7.89
CA GLU A 44 19.81 -11.64 8.55
C GLU A 44 19.84 -11.99 10.05
N GLN A 45 18.71 -11.88 10.75
CA GLN A 45 18.61 -12.28 12.17
C GLN A 45 18.77 -13.79 12.37
N ILE A 46 18.17 -14.59 11.50
CA ILE A 46 18.34 -16.05 11.50
C ILE A 46 19.82 -16.41 11.30
N ASN A 47 20.51 -15.74 10.38
CA ASN A 47 21.94 -15.99 10.14
C ASN A 47 22.79 -15.65 11.37
N VAL A 48 22.48 -14.57 12.10
CA VAL A 48 23.17 -14.25 13.36
C VAL A 48 22.96 -15.34 14.41
N ILE A 49 21.71 -15.77 14.63
CA ILE A 49 21.39 -16.84 15.59
C ILE A 49 22.07 -18.16 15.19
N TYR A 50 22.06 -18.50 13.90
CA TYR A 50 22.63 -19.76 13.41
C TYR A 50 24.16 -19.74 13.37
N GLU A 51 24.77 -18.85 12.58
CA GLU A 51 26.21 -18.84 12.32
C GLU A 51 26.99 -18.33 13.52
N LYS A 52 26.56 -17.22 14.15
CA LYS A 52 27.33 -16.62 15.23
C LYS A 52 27.06 -17.30 16.56
N GLU A 53 25.81 -17.58 16.90
CA GLU A 53 25.50 -18.17 18.21
C GLU A 53 25.57 -19.69 18.22
N MET A 54 24.74 -20.38 17.42
CA MET A 54 24.58 -21.83 17.48
C MET A 54 25.81 -22.60 16.96
N LEU A 55 26.34 -22.22 15.81
CA LEU A 55 27.53 -22.87 15.25
C LEU A 55 28.75 -22.62 16.15
N GLY A 56 28.94 -21.38 16.62
CA GLY A 56 29.98 -21.06 17.59
C GLY A 56 29.83 -21.81 18.92
N LEU A 57 28.60 -22.06 19.37
CA LEU A 57 28.33 -22.87 20.56
C LEU A 57 28.67 -24.35 20.32
N SER A 58 28.33 -24.87 19.14
CA SER A 58 28.65 -26.24 18.73
C SER A 58 30.17 -26.49 18.78
N HIS A 59 30.96 -25.59 18.19
CA HIS A 59 32.43 -25.71 18.20
C HIS A 59 33.01 -25.63 19.63
N ILE A 60 32.48 -24.74 20.48
CA ILE A 60 32.93 -24.65 21.87
C ILE A 60 32.58 -25.93 22.66
N GLU A 61 31.40 -26.52 22.46
CA GLU A 61 31.06 -27.80 23.11
C GLU A 61 31.90 -28.96 22.57
N ALA A 62 32.19 -29.00 21.27
CA ALA A 62 33.11 -29.98 20.68
C ALA A 62 34.53 -29.84 21.27
N ALA A 63 35.03 -28.61 21.42
CA ALA A 63 36.29 -28.31 22.11
C ALA A 63 36.28 -28.81 23.56
N ARG A 64 35.19 -28.61 24.32
CA ARG A 64 35.08 -29.13 25.70
C ARG A 64 35.15 -30.65 25.75
N VAL A 65 34.47 -31.34 24.82
CA VAL A 65 34.52 -32.80 24.70
C VAL A 65 35.94 -33.27 24.36
N ALA A 66 36.64 -32.58 23.47
CA ALA A 66 38.02 -32.87 23.11
C ALA A 66 38.98 -32.64 24.30
N LEU A 67 38.85 -31.53 25.03
CA LEU A 67 39.64 -31.26 26.24
C LEU A 67 39.46 -32.37 27.28
N ALA A 68 38.23 -32.82 27.54
CA ALA A 68 37.97 -33.96 28.42
C ALA A 68 38.59 -35.27 27.86
N GLY A 69 38.62 -35.43 26.54
CA GLY A 69 39.28 -36.52 25.85
C GLY A 69 40.79 -36.56 26.08
N MET A 70 41.47 -35.41 26.05
CA MET A 70 42.91 -35.33 26.36
C MET A 70 43.21 -35.88 27.75
N GLY A 71 42.45 -35.46 28.76
CA GLY A 71 42.62 -35.97 30.13
C GLY A 71 42.36 -37.47 30.25
N ARG A 72 41.48 -38.05 29.44
CA ARG A 72 41.26 -39.51 29.37
C ARG A 72 42.43 -40.23 28.71
N SER A 73 42.94 -39.72 27.59
CA SER A 73 44.08 -40.31 26.88
C SER A 73 45.35 -40.31 27.72
N ILE A 74 45.60 -39.24 28.49
CA ILE A 74 46.75 -39.18 29.41
C ILE A 74 46.60 -40.18 30.57
N ARG A 75 45.39 -40.33 31.13
CA ARG A 75 45.14 -41.40 32.11
C ARG A 75 45.35 -42.79 31.52
N GLN A 76 44.90 -43.04 30.29
CA GLN A 76 45.12 -44.31 29.61
C GLN A 76 46.62 -44.57 29.35
N PHE A 77 47.38 -43.54 28.99
CA PHE A 77 48.83 -43.65 28.77
C PHE A 77 49.57 -44.08 30.04
N VAL A 78 49.24 -43.47 31.19
CA VAL A 78 49.89 -43.82 32.46
C VAL A 78 49.42 -45.20 32.95
N LEU A 79 48.15 -45.57 32.76
CA LEU A 79 47.61 -46.84 33.25
C LEU A 79 47.83 -48.03 32.29
N ALA A 80 48.40 -47.81 31.10
CA ALA A 80 48.63 -48.87 30.12
C ALA A 80 49.66 -49.89 30.64
N ALA A 81 49.34 -51.18 30.48
CA ALA A 81 50.16 -52.29 30.96
C ALA A 81 51.34 -52.64 30.04
N ASP A 82 51.29 -52.21 28.78
CA ASP A 82 52.27 -52.53 27.74
C ASP A 82 52.55 -51.33 26.81
N GLU A 83 53.64 -51.44 26.06
CA GLU A 83 54.14 -50.38 25.18
C GLU A 83 53.18 -50.06 24.03
N ASN A 84 52.42 -51.05 23.55
CA ASN A 84 51.45 -50.85 22.48
C ASN A 84 50.24 -50.03 22.98
N GLY A 85 49.75 -50.33 24.20
CA GLY A 85 48.72 -49.54 24.86
C GLY A 85 49.15 -48.09 25.11
N ARG A 86 50.42 -47.87 25.47
CA ARG A 86 51.01 -46.53 25.61
C ARG A 86 51.08 -45.78 24.28
N ALA A 87 51.60 -46.43 23.24
CA ALA A 87 51.68 -45.84 21.90
C ALA A 87 50.30 -45.47 21.35
N GLN A 88 49.28 -46.32 21.58
CA GLN A 88 47.90 -46.04 21.20
C GLN A 88 47.34 -44.84 21.97
N ALA A 89 47.60 -44.73 23.27
CA ALA A 89 47.13 -43.62 24.09
C ALA A 89 47.75 -42.28 23.67
N VAL A 90 49.05 -42.26 23.33
CA VAL A 90 49.75 -41.07 22.78
C VAL A 90 49.17 -40.68 21.42
N LYS A 91 48.92 -41.66 20.54
CA LYS A 91 48.26 -41.40 19.26
C LYS A 91 46.88 -40.75 19.46
N GLN A 92 46.06 -41.33 20.32
CA GLN A 92 44.73 -40.80 20.64
C GLN A 92 44.81 -39.40 21.24
N PHE A 93 45.76 -39.16 22.15
CA PHE A 93 46.00 -37.84 22.73
C PHE A 93 46.31 -36.79 21.65
N ASN A 94 47.20 -37.11 20.71
CA ASN A 94 47.59 -36.21 19.64
C ASN A 94 46.43 -35.91 18.68
N GLU A 95 45.61 -36.92 18.35
CA GLU A 95 44.40 -36.75 17.54
C GLU A 95 43.39 -35.82 18.22
N VAL A 96 43.09 -36.07 19.50
CA VAL A 96 42.14 -35.25 20.27
C VAL A 96 42.67 -33.83 20.47
N ARG A 97 43.98 -33.66 20.71
CA ARG A 97 44.64 -32.36 20.81
C ARG A 97 44.54 -31.57 19.49
N SER A 98 44.70 -32.24 18.35
CA SER A 98 44.52 -31.63 17.03
C SER A 98 43.08 -31.18 16.84
N ASN A 99 42.11 -32.03 17.18
CA ASN A 99 40.69 -31.72 17.08
C ASN A 99 40.30 -30.53 17.99
N LEU A 100 40.80 -30.49 19.23
CA LEU A 100 40.60 -29.35 20.12
C LEU A 100 41.08 -28.04 19.49
N ARG A 101 42.28 -28.05 18.89
CA ARG A 101 42.82 -26.86 18.22
C ARG A 101 41.95 -26.42 17.05
N GLU A 102 41.51 -27.37 16.22
CA GLU A 102 40.65 -27.11 15.08
C GLU A 102 39.31 -26.49 15.51
N GLU A 103 38.63 -27.08 16.50
CA GLU A 103 37.36 -26.57 17.01
C GLU A 103 37.49 -25.16 17.61
N ILE A 104 38.60 -24.86 18.29
CA ILE A 104 38.86 -23.52 18.83
C ILE A 104 39.11 -22.50 17.71
N GLU A 105 39.85 -22.86 16.67
CA GLU A 105 40.08 -21.98 15.52
C GLU A 105 38.80 -21.72 14.71
N LEU A 106 37.93 -22.72 14.57
CA LEU A 106 36.60 -22.55 13.97
C LEU A 106 35.67 -21.69 14.85
N ALA A 107 35.76 -21.82 16.18
CA ALA A 107 34.98 -21.01 17.10
C ALA A 107 35.43 -19.55 17.17
N ARG A 108 36.73 -19.27 17.01
CA ARG A 108 37.35 -17.95 17.18
C ARG A 108 36.64 -16.81 16.41
N PRO A 109 36.39 -16.90 15.08
CA PRO A 109 35.72 -15.82 14.35
C PRO A 109 34.24 -15.62 14.75
N LEU A 110 33.64 -16.61 15.43
CA LEU A 110 32.25 -16.59 15.86
C LEU A 110 32.09 -16.00 17.28
N ILE A 111 33.19 -15.70 17.97
CA ILE A 111 33.22 -15.15 19.33
C ILE A 111 33.43 -13.63 19.28
N TYR A 112 32.33 -12.88 19.37
CA TYR A 112 32.34 -11.41 19.25
C TYR A 112 31.96 -10.67 20.54
N ARG A 113 31.34 -11.33 21.53
CA ARG A 113 30.98 -10.71 22.81
C ARG A 113 32.20 -10.64 23.72
N THR A 114 32.39 -9.50 24.38
CA THR A 114 33.55 -9.23 25.24
C THR A 114 33.74 -10.29 26.34
N SER A 115 32.66 -10.71 27.01
CA SER A 115 32.73 -11.76 28.05
C SER A 115 33.17 -13.11 27.50
N ALA A 116 32.72 -13.49 26.30
CA ALA A 116 33.15 -14.72 25.63
C ALA A 116 34.61 -14.64 25.15
N GLN A 117 35.07 -13.46 24.71
CA GLN A 117 36.47 -13.24 24.36
C GLN A 117 37.39 -13.36 25.57
N GLN A 118 36.99 -12.79 26.72
CA GLN A 118 37.71 -12.93 27.99
C GLN A 118 37.78 -14.40 28.43
N GLY A 119 36.67 -15.14 28.29
CA GLY A 119 36.64 -16.58 28.56
C GLY A 119 37.59 -17.37 27.65
N LEU A 120 37.69 -17.01 26.36
CA LEU A 120 38.61 -17.65 25.43
C LEU A 120 40.08 -17.40 25.82
N VAL A 121 40.45 -16.17 26.17
CA VAL A 121 41.81 -15.84 26.62
C VAL A 121 42.16 -16.61 27.90
N ARG A 122 41.22 -16.71 28.84
CA ARG A 122 41.41 -17.50 30.07
C ARG A 122 41.59 -18.99 29.78
N PHE A 123 40.85 -19.52 28.81
CA PHE A 123 41.04 -20.89 28.33
C PHE A 123 42.44 -21.08 27.74
N GLU A 124 42.88 -20.19 26.86
CA GLU A 124 44.18 -20.29 26.19
C GLU A 124 45.34 -20.35 27.19
N ALA A 125 45.35 -19.45 28.18
CA ALA A 125 46.38 -19.43 29.22
C ALA A 125 46.37 -20.71 30.09
N ALA A 126 45.19 -21.16 30.53
CA ALA A 126 45.08 -22.38 31.34
C ALA A 126 45.39 -23.65 30.52
N TYR A 127 45.10 -23.62 29.22
CA TYR A 127 45.38 -24.73 28.31
C TYR A 127 46.87 -24.86 28.02
N GLU A 128 47.60 -23.75 27.86
CA GLU A 128 49.06 -23.77 27.73
C GLU A 128 49.71 -24.38 28.97
N GLU A 129 49.32 -23.95 30.18
CA GLU A 129 49.80 -24.55 31.42
C GLU A 129 49.44 -26.04 31.52
N TYR A 130 48.23 -26.42 31.11
CA TYR A 130 47.82 -27.83 31.08
C TYR A 130 48.68 -28.67 30.12
N GLN A 131 49.01 -28.12 28.94
CA GLN A 131 49.87 -28.79 27.97
C GLN A 131 51.29 -29.02 28.49
N ASP A 132 51.86 -28.03 29.18
CA ASP A 132 53.19 -28.14 29.78
C ASP A 132 53.23 -29.22 30.86
N GLN A 133 52.21 -29.27 31.72
CA GLN A 133 52.10 -30.32 32.74
C GLN A 133 51.90 -31.71 32.12
N ILE A 134 51.10 -31.83 31.06
CA ILE A 134 50.95 -33.09 30.32
C ILE A 134 52.28 -33.53 29.71
N LYS A 135 53.04 -32.61 29.11
CA LYS A 135 54.35 -32.91 28.52
C LYS A 135 55.29 -33.50 29.58
N HIS A 136 55.30 -32.92 30.78
CA HIS A 136 56.09 -33.45 31.89
C HIS A 136 55.67 -34.88 32.29
N VAL A 137 54.36 -35.17 32.31
CA VAL A 137 53.85 -36.54 32.55
C VAL A 137 54.28 -37.52 31.47
N LEU A 138 54.27 -37.10 30.20
CA LEU A 138 54.73 -37.94 29.09
C LEU A 138 56.23 -38.25 29.20
N GLU A 139 57.06 -37.25 29.48
CA GLU A 139 58.52 -37.38 29.63
C GLU A 139 58.92 -38.27 30.81
N LEU A 140 58.26 -38.12 31.96
CA LEU A 140 58.53 -38.93 33.15
C LEU A 140 58.23 -40.41 32.93
N ASN A 141 57.20 -40.71 32.13
CA ASN A 141 56.80 -42.10 31.92
C ASN A 141 57.51 -42.72 30.70
N ASP A 142 58.23 -41.97 29.85
CA ASP A 142 58.83 -42.42 28.57
C ASP A 142 59.91 -43.52 28.68
N GLN A 143 60.19 -44.01 29.89
CA GLN A 143 61.13 -45.11 30.09
C GLN A 143 60.53 -46.48 29.71
N PRO A 144 61.37 -47.42 29.20
CA PRO A 144 60.91 -48.74 28.80
C PRO A 144 60.36 -49.54 29.98
N ILE A 145 59.16 -50.10 29.79
CA ILE A 145 58.48 -50.91 30.81
C ILE A 145 59.34 -52.13 31.15
N ARG A 146 59.87 -52.18 32.38
CA ARG A 146 60.57 -53.36 32.91
C ARG A 146 59.54 -54.29 33.56
N HIS A 147 59.47 -55.55 33.10
CA HIS A 147 58.58 -56.56 33.67
C HIS A 147 58.76 -56.64 35.20
N GLY A 148 57.72 -56.29 35.95
CA GLY A 148 57.69 -56.34 37.42
C GLY A 148 57.86 -54.99 38.14
N GLN A 149 58.18 -53.90 37.44
CA GLN A 149 58.07 -52.54 38.00
C GLN A 149 56.75 -51.94 37.53
N ALA A 150 55.85 -51.72 38.48
CA ALA A 150 54.64 -50.94 38.25
C ALA A 150 55.03 -49.60 37.62
N THR A 151 54.16 -49.09 36.72
CA THR A 151 54.22 -47.73 36.18
C THR A 151 54.76 -46.74 37.19
N ASP A 152 55.67 -45.87 36.77
CA ASP A 152 56.43 -44.99 37.64
C ASP A 152 55.49 -44.28 38.64
N LEU A 153 55.66 -44.56 39.94
CA LEU A 153 54.79 -44.05 41.02
C LEU A 153 54.68 -42.52 40.98
N GLY A 154 55.71 -41.83 40.44
CA GLY A 154 55.72 -40.40 40.18
C GLY A 154 54.69 -39.95 39.13
N ALA A 155 54.52 -40.69 38.03
CA ALA A 155 53.52 -40.37 37.01
C ALA A 155 52.09 -40.54 37.52
N ILE A 156 51.84 -41.59 38.32
CA ILE A 156 50.54 -41.82 38.99
C ILE A 156 50.26 -40.74 40.05
N ALA A 157 51.27 -40.33 40.81
CA ALA A 157 51.16 -39.24 41.79
C ALA A 157 50.88 -37.90 41.11
N LEU A 158 51.54 -37.61 39.97
CA LEU A 158 51.30 -36.39 39.18
C LEU A 158 49.92 -36.37 38.52
N LEU A 159 49.38 -37.50 38.06
CA LEU A 159 48.00 -37.58 37.57
C LEU A 159 46.97 -37.16 38.63
N SER A 160 47.25 -37.49 39.88
CA SER A 160 46.40 -37.16 41.03
C SER A 160 46.76 -35.82 41.66
N SER A 161 47.78 -35.14 41.12
CA SER A 161 48.26 -33.87 41.66
C SER A 161 47.37 -32.71 41.25
N THR A 162 47.27 -31.74 42.14
CA THR A 162 46.59 -30.47 41.86
C THR A 162 47.29 -29.67 40.77
N ALA A 163 48.59 -29.91 40.53
CA ALA A 163 49.37 -29.26 39.48
C ALA A 163 48.89 -29.61 38.07
N LEU A 164 48.48 -30.86 37.82
CA LEU A 164 47.92 -31.27 36.52
C LEU A 164 46.40 -31.04 36.43
N GLN A 165 45.66 -31.28 37.52
CA GLN A 165 44.19 -31.22 37.49
C GLN A 165 43.67 -29.77 37.36
N ARG A 166 44.26 -28.83 38.11
CA ARG A 166 43.75 -27.45 38.19
C ARG A 166 43.78 -26.73 36.84
N PRO A 167 44.87 -26.73 36.04
CA PRO A 167 44.87 -26.05 34.74
C PRO A 167 43.81 -26.62 33.79
N GLY A 168 43.63 -27.95 33.77
CA GLY A 168 42.60 -28.62 32.96
C GLY A 168 41.17 -28.26 33.40
N GLU A 169 40.92 -28.18 34.71
CA GLU A 169 39.64 -27.74 35.27
C GLU A 169 39.34 -26.27 34.92
N VAL A 170 40.33 -25.38 35.07
CA VAL A 170 40.20 -23.96 34.73
C VAL A 170 39.94 -23.79 33.23
N ALA A 171 40.65 -24.52 32.37
CA ALA A 171 40.42 -24.51 30.94
C ALA A 171 38.99 -24.98 30.59
N ASN A 172 38.51 -26.06 31.19
CA ASN A 172 37.15 -26.56 30.97
C ASN A 172 36.08 -25.58 31.49
N GLN A 173 36.31 -24.95 32.64
CA GLN A 173 35.41 -23.94 33.20
C GLN A 173 35.35 -22.69 32.32
N ALA A 174 36.49 -22.22 31.80
CA ALA A 174 36.55 -21.09 30.89
C ALA A 174 35.76 -21.36 29.59
N LEU A 175 35.89 -22.55 28.99
CA LEU A 175 35.05 -22.93 27.84
C LEU A 175 33.56 -23.07 28.21
N ALA A 176 33.24 -23.53 29.42
CA ALA A 176 31.85 -23.59 29.88
C ALA A 176 31.24 -22.19 30.03
N GLU A 177 32.01 -21.21 30.53
CA GLU A 177 31.61 -19.80 30.60
C GLU A 177 31.36 -19.24 29.19
N VAL A 178 32.24 -19.52 28.22
CA VAL A 178 32.04 -19.13 26.81
C VAL A 178 30.77 -19.75 26.23
N ALA A 179 30.54 -21.05 26.45
CA ALA A 179 29.33 -21.74 26.01
C ALA A 179 28.06 -21.13 26.62
N GLN A 180 28.10 -20.78 27.92
CA GLN A 180 26.98 -20.14 28.60
C GLN A 180 26.69 -18.76 28.02
N VAL A 181 27.71 -17.93 27.77
CA VAL A 181 27.54 -16.62 27.13
C VAL A 181 26.93 -16.76 25.74
N LYS A 182 27.33 -17.77 24.96
CA LYS A 182 26.74 -18.03 23.64
C LYS A 182 25.28 -18.50 23.73
N ARG A 183 24.93 -19.38 24.67
CA ARG A 183 23.53 -19.78 24.91
C ARG A 183 22.65 -18.58 25.26
N GLN A 184 23.07 -17.78 26.24
CA GLN A 184 22.35 -16.57 26.64
C GLN A 184 22.24 -15.57 25.49
N GLY A 185 23.29 -15.48 24.67
CA GLY A 185 23.30 -14.69 23.45
C GLY A 185 22.26 -15.14 22.43
N ALA A 186 22.17 -16.45 22.17
CA ALA A 186 21.16 -17.01 21.29
C ALA A 186 19.73 -16.73 21.80
N ASP A 187 19.47 -16.97 23.10
CA ASP A 187 18.17 -16.73 23.69
C ASP A 187 17.76 -15.24 23.59
N LEU A 188 18.71 -14.33 23.82
CA LEU A 188 18.49 -12.90 23.66
C LEU A 188 18.14 -12.53 22.20
N GLU A 189 18.92 -13.01 21.24
CA GLU A 189 18.66 -12.73 19.81
C GLU A 189 17.32 -13.31 19.35
N VAL A 190 16.94 -14.52 19.81
CA VAL A 190 15.62 -15.11 19.54
C VAL A 190 14.50 -14.25 20.10
N ASN A 191 14.62 -13.78 21.35
CA ASN A 191 13.60 -12.93 21.98
C ASN A 191 13.46 -11.58 21.25
N LEU A 192 14.59 -10.95 20.91
CA LEU A 192 14.59 -9.69 20.15
C LEU A 192 14.02 -9.87 18.73
N ALA A 193 14.37 -10.97 18.05
CA ALA A 193 13.82 -11.30 16.74
C ALA A 193 12.31 -11.52 16.81
N THR A 194 11.83 -12.22 17.84
CA THR A 194 10.41 -12.48 18.08
C THR A 194 9.62 -11.19 18.36
N GLU A 195 10.16 -10.30 19.21
CA GLU A 195 9.50 -9.02 19.49
C GLU A 195 9.43 -8.13 18.24
N ARG A 196 10.51 -8.06 17.45
CA ARG A 196 10.54 -7.35 16.17
C ARG A 196 9.58 -7.95 15.16
N PHE A 197 9.44 -9.28 15.13
CA PHE A 197 8.47 -9.99 14.29
C PHE A 197 7.05 -9.55 14.62
N TYR A 198 6.62 -9.65 15.88
CA TYR A 198 5.27 -9.25 16.28
C TYR A 198 4.96 -7.79 15.99
N ARG A 199 5.92 -6.89 16.23
CA ARG A 199 5.78 -5.46 15.90
C ARG A 199 5.62 -5.24 14.39
N SER A 200 6.41 -5.95 13.58
CA SER A 200 6.35 -5.85 12.12
C SER A 200 5.02 -6.39 11.58
N VAL A 201 4.51 -7.50 12.14
CA VAL A 201 3.19 -8.06 11.82
C VAL A 201 2.09 -7.07 12.20
N GLN A 202 2.13 -6.48 13.40
CA GLN A 202 1.14 -5.50 13.83
C GLN A 202 1.10 -4.27 12.91
N LEU A 203 2.27 -3.73 12.53
CA LEU A 203 2.35 -2.64 11.56
C LEU A 203 1.78 -3.03 10.19
N THR A 204 2.06 -4.25 9.73
CA THR A 204 1.53 -4.78 8.46
C THR A 204 0.01 -4.88 8.51
N ILE A 205 -0.57 -5.38 9.61
CA ILE A 205 -2.01 -5.43 9.81
C ILE A 205 -2.63 -4.04 9.78
N TRP A 206 -2.04 -3.05 10.47
CA TRP A 206 -2.51 -1.67 10.43
C TRP A 206 -2.47 -1.07 9.03
N LEU A 207 -1.38 -1.29 8.28
CA LEU A 207 -1.26 -0.83 6.90
C LEU A 207 -2.29 -1.50 5.98
N LEU A 208 -2.58 -2.79 6.17
CA LEU A 208 -3.63 -3.49 5.41
C LEU A 208 -5.03 -2.97 5.74
N VAL A 209 -5.36 -2.77 7.02
CA VAL A 209 -6.65 -2.24 7.45
C VAL A 209 -6.85 -0.81 6.94
N LEU A 210 -5.85 0.05 7.08
CA LEU A 210 -5.89 1.42 6.56
C LEU A 210 -5.95 1.45 5.04
N GLY A 211 -5.18 0.59 4.37
CA GLY A 211 -5.20 0.46 2.91
C GLY A 211 -6.56 0.00 2.39
N LEU A 212 -7.17 -0.99 3.03
CA LEU A 212 -8.50 -1.49 2.69
C LEU A 212 -9.58 -0.43 2.96
N GLY A 213 -9.58 0.16 4.16
CA GLY A 213 -10.53 1.22 4.53
C GLY A 213 -10.41 2.44 3.63
N GLY A 214 -9.18 2.87 3.34
CA GLY A 214 -8.89 3.94 2.39
C GLY A 214 -9.35 3.60 0.98
N GLY A 215 -9.08 2.38 0.49
CA GLY A 215 -9.51 1.91 -0.82
C GLY A 215 -11.02 1.89 -0.98
N VAL A 216 -11.76 1.38 0.02
CA VAL A 216 -13.23 1.39 0.03
C VAL A 216 -13.78 2.81 0.04
N LEU A 217 -13.23 3.68 0.90
CA LEU A 217 -13.62 5.08 0.98
C LEU A 217 -13.39 5.81 -0.36
N PHE A 218 -12.22 5.66 -0.97
CA PHE A 218 -11.91 6.22 -2.28
C PHE A 218 -12.81 5.67 -3.38
N GLY A 219 -13.09 4.36 -3.36
CA GLY A 219 -14.02 3.72 -4.30
C GLY A 219 -15.42 4.33 -4.23
N ILE A 220 -15.95 4.55 -3.02
CA ILE A 220 -17.24 5.20 -2.80
C ILE A 220 -17.21 6.66 -3.31
N LEU A 221 -16.17 7.42 -2.97
CA LEU A 221 -16.06 8.83 -3.39
C LEU A 221 -15.96 8.98 -4.91
N ILE A 222 -15.14 8.16 -5.58
CA ILE A 222 -15.04 8.17 -7.04
C ILE A 222 -16.37 7.77 -7.67
N SER A 223 -16.99 6.69 -7.18
CA SER A 223 -18.29 6.21 -7.66
C SER A 223 -19.37 7.30 -7.54
N GLN A 224 -19.47 7.97 -6.39
CA GLN A 224 -20.41 9.08 -6.18
C GLN A 224 -20.08 10.31 -7.03
N SER A 225 -18.79 10.59 -7.27
CA SER A 225 -18.36 11.73 -8.11
C SER A 225 -18.74 11.55 -9.58
N ILE A 226 -18.95 10.31 -10.04
CA ILE A 226 -19.33 9.99 -11.41
C ILE A 226 -20.85 9.80 -11.52
N ARG A 227 -21.45 8.99 -10.64
CA ARG A 227 -22.88 8.67 -10.69
C ARG A 227 -23.76 9.90 -10.51
N ARG A 228 -23.48 10.74 -9.51
CA ARG A 228 -24.36 11.89 -9.21
C ARG A 228 -24.50 12.88 -10.37
N PRO A 229 -23.42 13.37 -11.01
CA PRO A 229 -23.59 14.27 -12.14
C PRO A 229 -24.18 13.58 -13.38
N ALA A 230 -23.86 12.30 -13.60
CA ALA A 230 -24.40 11.53 -14.71
C ALA A 230 -25.93 11.34 -14.58
N ASP A 231 -26.42 10.98 -13.39
CA ASP A 231 -27.85 10.81 -13.15
C ASP A 231 -28.61 12.14 -13.32
N GLN A 232 -28.06 13.24 -12.82
CA GLN A 232 -28.68 14.57 -12.97
C GLN A 232 -28.74 15.04 -14.43
N LEU A 233 -27.67 14.84 -15.22
CA LEU A 233 -27.71 15.13 -16.66
C LEU A 233 -28.70 14.21 -17.39
N ARG A 234 -28.80 12.94 -17.00
CA ARG A 234 -29.80 12.01 -17.53
C ARG A 234 -31.22 12.52 -17.28
N PHE A 235 -31.51 13.07 -16.10
CA PHE A 235 -32.81 13.68 -15.81
C PHE A 235 -33.10 14.89 -16.73
N SER A 236 -32.12 15.77 -16.96
CA SER A 236 -32.30 16.90 -17.89
C SER A 236 -32.59 16.44 -19.32
N VAL A 237 -31.91 15.40 -19.80
CA VAL A 237 -32.16 14.83 -21.13
C VAL A 237 -33.54 14.16 -21.21
N ASP A 238 -33.93 13.41 -20.17
CA ASP A 238 -35.25 12.77 -20.11
C ASP A 238 -36.38 13.80 -20.13
N ALA A 239 -36.24 14.91 -19.38
CA ALA A 239 -37.20 16.00 -19.40
C ALA A 239 -37.29 16.67 -20.78
N LEU A 240 -36.14 16.95 -21.41
CA LEU A 240 -36.11 17.53 -22.76
C LEU A 240 -36.81 16.61 -23.79
N SER A 241 -36.64 15.29 -23.65
CA SER A 241 -37.29 14.30 -24.53
C SER A 241 -38.83 14.27 -24.39
N LYS A 242 -39.35 14.69 -23.23
CA LYS A 242 -40.78 14.84 -22.95
C LYS A 242 -41.36 16.18 -23.41
N GLY A 243 -40.54 17.05 -24.00
CA GLY A 243 -40.95 18.39 -24.43
C GLY A 243 -40.88 19.45 -23.32
N GLU A 244 -40.28 19.13 -22.17
CA GLU A 244 -40.04 20.11 -21.10
C GLU A 244 -38.80 20.94 -21.45
N LEU A 245 -39.01 21.99 -22.23
CA LEU A 245 -37.91 22.78 -22.79
C LEU A 245 -37.33 23.82 -21.83
N ASP A 246 -37.93 24.06 -20.66
CA ASP A 246 -37.52 25.13 -19.73
C ASP A 246 -36.76 24.61 -18.48
N VAL A 247 -36.23 23.39 -18.57
CA VAL A 247 -35.52 22.74 -17.45
C VAL A 247 -34.08 23.25 -17.33
N GLN A 248 -33.63 23.56 -16.12
CA GLN A 248 -32.25 23.99 -15.90
C GLN A 248 -31.27 22.81 -16.05
N VAL A 249 -30.29 22.93 -16.95
CA VAL A 249 -29.21 21.94 -17.12
C VAL A 249 -28.09 22.22 -16.11
N PRO A 250 -27.76 21.31 -15.17
CA PRO A 250 -26.76 21.53 -14.13
C PRO A 250 -25.31 21.36 -14.64
N PHE A 251 -24.33 21.78 -13.83
CA PHE A 251 -22.87 21.57 -14.02
C PHE A 251 -22.19 22.20 -15.24
N GLN A 252 -22.83 23.19 -15.88
CA GLN A 252 -22.25 23.89 -17.04
C GLN A 252 -20.90 24.57 -16.73
N ASP A 253 -20.64 24.90 -15.46
CA ASP A 253 -19.42 25.54 -14.96
C ASP A 253 -18.26 24.55 -14.74
N TYR A 254 -18.48 23.24 -14.89
CA TYR A 254 -17.44 22.25 -14.65
C TYR A 254 -16.42 22.22 -15.82
N PRO A 255 -15.10 22.28 -15.53
CA PRO A 255 -14.05 22.28 -16.55
C PRO A 255 -13.63 20.85 -16.95
N ASN A 256 -14.60 19.96 -17.18
CA ASN A 256 -14.37 18.55 -17.50
C ASN A 256 -15.44 17.99 -18.45
N GLU A 257 -15.36 16.68 -18.72
CA GLU A 257 -16.25 15.98 -19.66
C GLU A 257 -17.73 16.09 -19.28
N VAL A 258 -18.05 16.17 -17.98
CA VAL A 258 -19.44 16.37 -17.50
C VAL A 258 -19.94 17.77 -17.87
N GLY A 259 -19.13 18.80 -17.65
CA GLY A 259 -19.50 20.16 -18.03
C GLY A 259 -19.54 20.36 -19.55
N GLU A 260 -18.70 19.65 -20.31
CA GLU A 260 -18.79 19.61 -21.77
C GLU A 260 -20.12 19.03 -22.25
N MET A 261 -20.55 17.90 -21.67
CA MET A 261 -21.88 17.33 -21.95
C MET A 261 -23.02 18.27 -21.53
N ALA A 262 -22.93 18.90 -20.35
CA ALA A 262 -23.93 19.86 -19.88
C ALA A 262 -24.11 21.02 -20.87
N ARG A 263 -23.02 21.64 -21.32
CA ARG A 263 -23.05 22.73 -22.30
C ARG A 263 -23.62 22.29 -23.66
N ALA A 264 -23.30 21.08 -24.10
CA ALA A 264 -23.87 20.51 -25.33
C ALA A 264 -25.39 20.28 -25.21
N ILE A 265 -25.87 19.78 -24.06
CA ILE A 265 -27.30 19.61 -23.79
C ILE A 265 -28.01 20.98 -23.76
N THR A 266 -27.40 21.99 -23.15
CA THR A 266 -27.93 23.36 -23.15
C THR A 266 -28.04 23.94 -24.55
N ALA A 267 -27.05 23.69 -25.42
CA ALA A 267 -27.14 24.10 -26.82
C ALA A 267 -28.32 23.41 -27.53
N LEU A 268 -28.48 22.09 -27.38
CA LEU A 268 -29.62 21.35 -27.93
C LEU A 268 -30.97 21.84 -27.40
N GLN A 269 -31.06 22.15 -26.11
CA GLN A 269 -32.25 22.75 -25.51
C GLN A 269 -32.60 24.09 -26.17
N SER A 270 -31.61 24.96 -26.36
CA SER A 270 -31.83 26.27 -26.99
C SER A 270 -32.32 26.14 -28.44
N GLU A 271 -31.78 25.18 -29.20
CA GLU A 271 -32.26 24.89 -30.56
C GLU A 271 -33.69 24.32 -30.55
N ALA A 272 -33.99 23.41 -29.62
CA ALA A 272 -35.33 22.84 -29.47
C ALA A 272 -36.37 23.91 -29.11
N GLN A 273 -36.03 24.86 -28.22
CA GLN A 273 -36.86 26.03 -27.90
C GLN A 273 -37.14 26.87 -29.15
N GLN A 274 -36.10 27.24 -29.91
CA GLN A 274 -36.27 28.01 -31.14
C GLN A 274 -37.14 27.27 -32.17
N MET A 275 -36.96 25.95 -32.32
CA MET A 275 -37.79 25.14 -33.22
C MET A 275 -39.26 25.07 -32.75
N ALA A 276 -39.49 24.98 -31.44
CA ALA A 276 -40.84 24.98 -30.87
C ALA A 276 -41.52 26.34 -31.08
N ASP A 277 -40.81 27.45 -30.86
CA ASP A 277 -41.32 28.80 -31.11
C ASP A 277 -41.64 29.02 -32.59
N GLN A 278 -40.74 28.62 -33.49
CA GLN A 278 -40.99 28.69 -34.94
C GLN A 278 -42.19 27.84 -35.35
N ARG A 279 -42.33 26.63 -34.79
CA ARG A 279 -43.46 25.74 -35.07
C ARG A 279 -44.76 26.36 -34.56
N TRP A 280 -44.75 26.94 -33.36
CA TRP A 280 -45.90 27.65 -32.80
C TRP A 280 -46.33 28.81 -33.71
N VAL A 281 -45.40 29.67 -34.14
CA VAL A 281 -45.69 30.77 -35.06
C VAL A 281 -46.28 30.25 -36.37
N LYS A 282 -45.67 29.21 -36.98
CA LYS A 282 -46.18 28.61 -38.22
C LYS A 282 -47.58 28.03 -38.06
N THR A 283 -47.87 27.36 -36.94
CA THR A 283 -49.20 26.84 -36.64
C THR A 283 -50.22 27.95 -36.51
N GLN A 284 -49.93 29.03 -35.76
CA GLN A 284 -50.85 30.16 -35.63
C GLN A 284 -51.12 30.86 -36.97
N VAL A 285 -50.08 31.06 -37.80
CA VAL A 285 -50.23 31.64 -39.14
C VAL A 285 -51.08 30.75 -40.05
N ALA A 286 -50.87 29.43 -40.03
CA ALA A 286 -51.66 28.49 -40.83
C ALA A 286 -53.12 28.45 -40.38
N THR A 287 -53.39 28.44 -39.07
CA THR A 287 -54.74 28.50 -38.51
C THR A 287 -55.45 29.80 -38.90
N LEU A 288 -54.77 30.95 -38.76
CA LEU A 288 -55.31 32.25 -39.16
C LEU A 288 -55.64 32.29 -40.65
N SER A 289 -54.72 31.83 -41.50
CA SER A 289 -54.91 31.79 -42.96
C SER A 289 -56.11 30.92 -43.35
N GLY A 290 -56.25 29.74 -42.73
CA GLY A 290 -57.39 28.84 -42.96
C GLY A 290 -58.73 29.44 -42.53
N GLN A 291 -58.76 30.15 -41.40
CA GLN A 291 -59.96 30.86 -40.94
C GLN A 291 -60.36 32.02 -41.87
N MET A 292 -59.38 32.69 -42.48
CA MET A 292 -59.62 33.80 -43.41
C MET A 292 -60.13 33.32 -44.79
N GLN A 293 -59.71 32.14 -45.24
CA GLN A 293 -60.05 31.62 -46.58
C GLN A 293 -61.55 31.37 -46.79
N SER A 294 -62.32 31.16 -45.71
CA SER A 294 -63.76 30.87 -45.77
C SER A 294 -64.66 32.10 -45.59
N VAL A 295 -64.09 33.30 -45.42
CA VAL A 295 -64.86 34.52 -45.17
C VAL A 295 -65.16 35.25 -46.48
N ALA A 296 -66.44 35.43 -46.79
CA ALA A 296 -66.93 36.17 -47.95
C ALA A 296 -67.37 37.59 -47.54
N GLY A 297 -66.42 38.51 -47.36
CA GLY A 297 -66.71 39.93 -47.07
C GLY A 297 -65.55 40.66 -46.40
N SER A 298 -65.35 41.94 -46.73
CA SER A 298 -64.24 42.77 -46.23
C SER A 298 -64.32 43.04 -44.72
N SER A 299 -65.50 43.39 -44.20
CA SER A 299 -65.71 43.70 -42.78
C SER A 299 -65.58 42.46 -41.88
N GLU A 300 -66.18 41.33 -42.30
CA GLU A 300 -66.13 40.10 -41.52
C GLU A 300 -64.70 39.54 -41.45
N LEU A 301 -63.89 39.77 -42.50
CA LEU A 301 -62.49 39.37 -42.52
C LEU A 301 -61.68 40.15 -41.48
N GLY A 302 -61.87 41.46 -41.35
CA GLY A 302 -61.13 42.25 -40.36
C GLY A 302 -61.51 41.90 -38.91
N ASP A 303 -62.80 41.72 -38.63
CA ASP A 303 -63.27 41.34 -37.29
C ASP A 303 -62.75 39.95 -36.88
N ARG A 304 -62.82 38.95 -37.78
CA ARG A 304 -62.29 37.60 -37.54
C ARG A 304 -60.78 37.60 -37.32
N THR A 305 -60.05 38.40 -38.10
CA THR A 305 -58.59 38.55 -37.97
C THR A 305 -58.22 39.08 -36.60
N LEU A 306 -58.87 40.16 -36.15
CA LEU A 306 -58.61 40.73 -34.84
C LEU A 306 -59.09 39.84 -33.71
N ALA A 307 -60.22 39.14 -33.87
CA ALA A 307 -60.70 38.17 -32.89
C ALA A 307 -59.73 36.99 -32.70
N ALA A 308 -59.02 36.58 -33.75
CA ALA A 308 -58.00 35.54 -33.67
C ALA A 308 -56.65 36.05 -33.11
N LEU A 309 -56.21 37.25 -33.50
CA LEU A 309 -54.93 37.82 -33.06
C LEU A 309 -54.96 38.44 -31.67
N ALA A 310 -56.08 39.05 -31.27
CA ALA A 310 -56.17 39.78 -30.01
C ALA A 310 -55.90 38.92 -28.77
N PRO A 311 -56.40 37.67 -28.65
CA PRO A 311 -56.05 36.80 -27.54
C PRO A 311 -54.56 36.39 -27.53
N LEU A 312 -53.97 36.13 -28.71
CA LEU A 312 -52.58 35.70 -28.85
C LEU A 312 -51.59 36.80 -28.46
N LEU A 313 -51.91 38.05 -28.81
CA LEU A 313 -51.09 39.23 -28.53
C LEU A 313 -51.50 39.95 -27.24
N ALA A 314 -52.45 39.39 -26.48
CA ALA A 314 -53.04 39.99 -25.30
C ALA A 314 -53.54 41.45 -25.52
N LEU A 315 -54.08 41.73 -26.71
CA LEU A 315 -54.59 43.04 -27.07
C LEU A 315 -55.90 43.32 -26.33
N ARG A 316 -55.99 44.50 -25.71
CA ARG A 316 -57.22 44.96 -25.04
C ARG A 316 -58.20 45.64 -25.99
N ARG A 317 -57.68 46.30 -27.02
CA ARG A 317 -58.43 46.93 -28.11
C ARG A 317 -57.58 46.88 -29.36
N ALA A 318 -58.21 46.68 -30.52
CA ALA A 318 -57.54 46.76 -31.80
C ALA A 318 -58.51 47.20 -32.90
N SER A 319 -58.01 47.90 -33.90
CA SER A 319 -58.75 48.24 -35.11
C SER A 319 -57.85 48.00 -36.33
N LEU A 320 -58.41 47.40 -37.37
CA LEU A 320 -57.71 47.07 -38.60
C LEU A 320 -58.29 47.93 -39.71
N HIS A 321 -57.44 48.67 -40.39
CA HIS A 321 -57.85 49.53 -41.50
C HIS A 321 -57.13 49.11 -42.78
N ILE A 322 -57.81 49.23 -43.91
CA ILE A 322 -57.24 49.07 -45.24
C ILE A 322 -57.17 50.44 -45.91
N HIS A 323 -56.08 50.69 -46.63
CA HIS A 323 -55.94 51.90 -47.42
C HIS A 323 -56.76 51.77 -48.71
N ALA A 324 -57.76 52.64 -48.87
CA ALA A 324 -58.55 52.75 -50.10
C ALA A 324 -57.78 53.62 -51.11
N GLN A 325 -57.33 53.01 -52.20
CA GLN A 325 -56.44 53.62 -53.18
C GLN A 325 -57.07 54.81 -53.95
N ASP A 326 -58.40 54.87 -54.01
CA ASP A 326 -59.16 55.91 -54.71
C ASP A 326 -59.48 57.16 -53.86
N SER A 327 -59.41 57.08 -52.52
CA SER A 327 -59.90 58.15 -51.64
C SER A 327 -58.88 58.74 -50.66
N GLU A 328 -57.62 58.27 -50.63
CA GLU A 328 -56.62 58.61 -49.59
C GLU A 328 -57.20 58.50 -48.16
N GLU A 329 -58.07 57.51 -47.94
CA GLU A 329 -58.69 57.22 -46.65
C GLU A 329 -58.36 55.79 -46.19
N LEU A 330 -58.17 55.65 -44.88
CA LEU A 330 -58.10 54.39 -44.18
C LEU A 330 -59.51 53.95 -43.83
N VAL A 331 -60.02 52.93 -44.53
CA VAL A 331 -61.34 52.35 -44.27
C VAL A 331 -61.21 51.28 -43.20
N LEU A 332 -62.05 51.34 -42.18
CA LEU A 332 -62.11 50.34 -41.13
C LEU A 332 -62.54 48.99 -41.72
N LEU A 333 -61.64 48.02 -41.63
CA LEU A 333 -61.85 46.65 -42.06
C LEU A 333 -62.42 45.78 -40.93
N GLY A 334 -62.14 46.13 -39.67
CA GLY A 334 -62.71 45.44 -38.52
C GLY A 334 -62.16 45.97 -37.21
N SER A 335 -62.77 45.56 -36.10
CA SER A 335 -62.41 46.02 -34.77
C SER A 335 -62.54 44.94 -33.69
N TYR A 336 -61.76 45.06 -32.62
CA TYR A 336 -61.83 44.21 -31.43
C TYR A 336 -61.98 45.09 -30.18
N ALA A 337 -63.08 44.88 -29.45
CA ALA A 337 -63.44 45.65 -28.26
C ALA A 337 -63.40 47.18 -28.48
N ALA A 338 -63.77 47.64 -29.68
CA ALA A 338 -63.79 49.05 -30.03
C ALA A 338 -64.89 49.83 -29.30
N PRO A 339 -64.65 51.12 -29.04
CA PRO A 339 -65.68 52.00 -28.50
C PRO A 339 -66.75 52.30 -29.58
N PRO A 340 -67.99 52.62 -29.18
CA PRO A 340 -69.13 52.78 -30.10
C PRO A 340 -68.99 53.95 -31.09
N ASP A 341 -68.01 54.83 -30.90
CA ASP A 341 -67.72 56.03 -31.70
C ASP A 341 -66.54 55.85 -32.68
N LEU A 342 -66.06 54.61 -32.89
CA LEU A 342 -64.95 54.37 -33.81
C LEU A 342 -65.34 54.74 -35.26
N PRO A 343 -64.66 55.72 -35.89
CA PRO A 343 -65.00 56.17 -37.24
C PRO A 343 -64.70 55.09 -38.28
N GLY A 344 -65.62 54.89 -39.24
CA GLY A 344 -65.49 53.90 -40.31
C GLY A 344 -64.46 54.26 -41.38
N ALA A 345 -64.04 55.52 -41.45
CA ALA A 345 -62.96 55.99 -42.31
C ALA A 345 -62.15 57.08 -41.58
N CYS A 346 -60.83 57.03 -41.71
CA CYS A 346 -59.91 58.05 -41.20
C CYS A 346 -59.04 58.59 -42.35
N PRO A 347 -58.66 59.88 -42.34
CA PRO A 347 -57.75 60.41 -43.36
C PRO A 347 -56.38 59.74 -43.28
N TRP A 348 -55.83 59.31 -44.42
CA TRP A 348 -54.46 58.80 -44.52
C TRP A 348 -53.46 59.96 -44.45
N ALA A 349 -52.95 60.26 -43.25
CA ALA A 349 -51.87 61.23 -43.11
C ALA A 349 -50.53 60.57 -43.52
N ARG A 350 -49.99 60.92 -44.68
CA ARG A 350 -48.57 60.60 -45.01
C ARG A 350 -47.68 61.32 -43.99
N ALA A 351 -46.97 60.56 -43.16
CA ALA A 351 -45.88 61.08 -42.34
C ALA A 351 -44.64 61.35 -43.18
#